data_AF-A0AAJ2TBB6-F1
#
_entry.id   AF-A0AAJ2TBB6-F1
#
_cell.length_a   1.000
_cell.length_b   1.000
_cell.length_c   1.000
_cell.angle_alpha   90.00
_cell.angle_beta   90.00
_cell.angle_gamma   90.00
#
_symmetry.space_group_name_H-M   'P 1'
#
loop_
_entity.id
_entity.type
_entity.pdbx_description
1 polymer ?
#
loop_
_entity_poly.entity_id
_entity_poly.type
_entity_poly.pdbx_seq_one_letter_code
_entity_poly.pdbx_strand_id
1 'polypeptide(L)'
;MKTLDEIRNKIDQIDAQMRVLFEQRMDCIQAVAEYKYNNNGNIFDQSREEKMLQKNLEQLKNKNYDKEYERFLEEILISSKDYQKDYIQKKETLKRGE
;
A
#
# COMPACT_ATOMS: atom_id res chain seq x y z
N MET A 1 10.55 31.99 11.11
CA MET A 1 10.35 30.69 11.80
C MET A 1 8.88 30.35 11.65
N LYS A 2 8.53 29.12 11.22
CA LYS A 2 7.11 28.74 11.10
C LYS A 2 6.51 28.52 12.49
N THR A 3 5.25 28.87 12.69
CA THR A 3 4.53 28.52 13.92
C THR A 3 4.18 27.03 13.93
N LEU A 4 3.86 26.49 15.11
CA LEU A 4 3.41 25.10 15.24
C LEU A 4 2.14 24.84 14.42
N ASP A 5 1.23 25.80 14.39
CA ASP A 5 -0.04 25.68 13.66
C ASP A 5 0.20 25.71 12.13
N GLU A 6 1.13 26.52 11.64
CA GLU A 6 1.52 26.50 10.22
C GLU A 6 2.12 25.15 9.81
N ILE A 7 2.89 24.51 10.70
CA ILE A 7 3.48 23.18 10.46
C ILE A 7 2.38 22.12 10.42
N ARG A 8 1.45 22.14 11.39
CA ARG A 8 0.32 21.19 11.46
C ARG A 8 -0.61 21.33 10.26
N ASN A 9 -0.98 22.56 9.89
CA ASN A 9 -1.77 22.81 8.70
C ASN A 9 -1.09 22.27 7.42
N LYS A 10 0.24 22.32 7.36
CA LYS A 10 0.97 21.74 6.24
C LYS A 10 0.93 20.21 6.26
N ILE A 11 0.99 19.57 7.42
CA ILE A 11 0.83 18.13 7.59
C ILE A 11 -0.58 17.72 7.14
N ASP A 12 -1.63 18.40 7.58
CA ASP A 12 -3.01 18.07 7.19
C ASP A 12 -3.22 18.11 5.67
N GLN A 13 -2.58 19.07 4.99
CA GLN A 13 -2.58 19.15 3.53
C GLN A 13 -1.84 17.98 2.87
N ILE A 14 -0.71 17.56 3.42
CA ILE A 14 0.05 16.40 2.93
C ILE A 14 -0.76 15.12 3.15
N ASP A 15 -1.36 14.95 4.34
CA ASP A 15 -2.19 13.79 4.67
C ASP A 15 -3.41 13.71 3.75
N ALA A 16 -4.01 14.84 3.37
CA ALA A 16 -5.07 14.87 2.36
C ALA A 16 -4.61 14.33 1.00
N GLN A 17 -3.40 14.66 0.56
CA GLN A 17 -2.83 14.11 -0.67
C GLN A 17 -2.50 12.62 -0.53
N MET A 18 -1.95 12.22 0.62
CA MET A 18 -1.68 10.82 0.91
C MET A 18 -2.93 9.96 0.90
N ARG A 19 -4.07 10.46 1.42
CA ARG A 19 -5.36 9.74 1.36
C ARG A 19 -5.77 9.46 -0.08
N VAL A 20 -5.74 10.47 -0.96
CA VAL A 20 -6.10 10.30 -2.38
C VAL A 20 -5.18 9.29 -3.07
N LEU A 21 -3.87 9.37 -2.83
CA LEU A 21 -2.91 8.42 -3.40
C LEU A 21 -3.08 7.00 -2.84
N PHE A 22 -3.46 6.89 -1.57
CA PHE A 22 -3.74 5.60 -0.94
C PHE A 22 -4.97 4.93 -1.57
N GLU A 23 -6.07 5.66 -1.77
CA GLU A 23 -7.26 5.15 -2.44
C GLU A 23 -6.95 4.64 -3.86
N GLN A 24 -6.24 5.43 -4.66
CA GLN A 24 -5.79 5.02 -6.00
C GLN A 24 -4.91 3.76 -5.97
N ARG A 25 -4.07 3.63 -4.95
CA ARG A 25 -3.25 2.44 -4.75
C ARG A 25 -4.12 1.24 -4.40
N MET A 26 -5.12 1.39 -3.56
CA MET A 26 -6.03 0.31 -3.16
C MET A 26 -6.86 -0.20 -4.33
N ASP A 27 -7.31 0.67 -5.23
CA ASP A 27 -7.97 0.26 -6.49
C ASP A 27 -7.06 -0.66 -7.33
N CYS A 28 -5.77 -0.30 -7.44
CA CYS A 28 -4.77 -1.14 -8.10
C CYS A 28 -4.59 -2.50 -7.40
N ILE A 29 -4.57 -2.51 -6.06
CA ILE A 29 -4.45 -3.74 -5.27
C ILE A 29 -5.67 -4.64 -5.47
N GLN A 30 -6.87 -4.08 -5.55
CA GLN A 30 -8.07 -4.84 -5.88
C GLN A 30 -7.98 -5.49 -7.26
N ALA A 31 -7.51 -4.74 -8.27
CA ALA A 31 -7.29 -5.30 -9.61
C ALA A 31 -6.25 -6.44 -9.60
N VAL A 32 -5.18 -6.32 -8.78
CA VAL A 32 -4.22 -7.41 -8.57
C VAL A 32 -4.87 -8.62 -7.90
N ALA A 33 -5.72 -8.41 -6.89
CA ALA A 33 -6.44 -9.48 -6.21
C ALA A 33 -7.34 -10.25 -7.21
N GLU A 34 -8.09 -9.49 -8.01
CA GLU A 34 -8.96 -10.00 -9.07
C GLU A 34 -8.19 -10.83 -10.10
N TYR A 35 -7.05 -10.31 -10.57
CA TYR A 35 -6.17 -11.02 -11.49
C TYR A 35 -5.65 -12.33 -10.89
N LYS A 36 -5.13 -12.30 -9.66
CA LYS A 36 -4.61 -13.50 -8.97
C LYS A 36 -5.70 -14.53 -8.75
N TYR A 37 -6.89 -14.11 -8.35
CA TYR A 37 -8.04 -14.99 -8.18
C TYR A 37 -8.38 -15.75 -9.46
N ASN A 38 -8.46 -15.05 -10.59
CA ASN A 38 -8.81 -15.64 -11.88
C ASN A 38 -7.71 -16.53 -12.47
N ASN A 39 -6.45 -16.37 -12.04
CA ASN A 39 -5.28 -17.10 -12.54
C ASN A 39 -4.65 -18.05 -11.51
N ASN A 40 -5.32 -18.31 -10.37
CA ASN A 40 -4.81 -19.13 -9.26
C ASN A 40 -3.42 -18.67 -8.75
N GLY A 41 -3.16 -17.37 -8.78
CA GLY A 41 -1.90 -16.78 -8.35
C GLY A 41 -1.80 -16.59 -6.83
N ASN A 42 -0.59 -16.69 -6.27
CA ASN A 42 -0.35 -16.48 -4.85
C ASN A 42 -0.45 -15.00 -4.45
N ILE A 43 -1.06 -14.72 -3.29
CA ILE A 43 -1.14 -13.36 -2.75
C ILE A 43 0.26 -12.84 -2.36
N PHE A 44 1.07 -13.70 -1.75
CA PHE A 44 2.45 -13.37 -1.39
C PHE A 44 3.39 -13.51 -2.58
N ASP A 45 4.10 -12.43 -2.91
CA ASP A 45 5.15 -12.40 -3.93
C ASP A 45 6.37 -11.66 -3.39
N GLN A 46 7.24 -12.42 -2.71
CA GLN A 46 8.43 -11.90 -2.05
C GLN A 46 9.34 -11.12 -3.01
N SER A 47 9.55 -11.63 -4.23
CA SER A 47 10.43 -10.96 -5.21
C SER A 47 9.86 -9.61 -5.61
N ARG A 48 8.54 -9.50 -5.77
CA ARG A 48 7.89 -8.22 -6.10
C ARG A 48 7.95 -7.23 -4.95
N GLU A 49 7.80 -7.71 -3.71
CA GLU A 49 7.85 -6.92 -2.47
C GLU A 49 9.26 -6.34 -2.24
N GLU A 50 10.29 -7.18 -2.30
CA GLU A 50 11.70 -6.76 -2.17
C GLU A 50 12.08 -5.71 -3.22
N LYS A 51 11.69 -5.92 -4.49
CA LYS A 51 11.93 -4.95 -5.56
C LYS A 51 11.20 -3.61 -5.33
N MET A 52 10.02 -3.64 -4.69
CA MET A 52 9.29 -2.42 -4.36
C MET A 52 10.03 -1.63 -3.28
N LEU A 53 10.43 -2.30 -2.20
CA LEU A 53 11.17 -1.69 -1.09
C LEU A 53 12.48 -1.08 -1.59
N GLN A 54 13.31 -1.89 -2.26
CA GLN A 54 14.61 -1.44 -2.78
C GLN A 54 14.45 -0.20 -3.68
N LYS A 55 13.56 -0.26 -4.67
CA LYS A 55 13.36 0.85 -5.62
C LYS A 55 12.94 2.14 -4.89
N ASN A 56 12.04 2.05 -3.93
CA ASN A 56 11.55 3.24 -3.22
C ASN A 56 12.61 3.82 -2.27
N LEU A 57 13.36 2.97 -1.57
CA LEU A 57 14.45 3.41 -0.69
C LEU A 57 15.58 4.04 -1.50
N GLU A 58 15.96 3.48 -2.65
CA GLU A 58 16.96 4.07 -3.55
C GLU A 58 16.52 5.47 -4.01
N GLN A 59 15.24 5.64 -4.36
CA GLN A 59 14.67 6.91 -4.84
C GLN A 59 14.41 7.94 -3.74
N LEU A 60 14.41 7.55 -2.46
CA LEU A 60 14.26 8.49 -1.36
C LEU A 60 15.45 9.45 -1.32
N LYS A 61 15.19 10.75 -1.45
CA LYS A 61 16.26 11.76 -1.54
C LYS A 61 16.93 12.05 -0.20
N ASN A 62 16.14 12.16 0.86
CA ASN A 62 16.66 12.44 2.19
C ASN A 62 16.87 11.13 2.96
N LYS A 63 18.11 10.66 2.97
CA LYS A 63 18.50 9.39 3.61
C LYS A 63 18.38 9.39 5.13
N ASN A 64 18.19 10.56 5.76
CA ASN A 64 17.90 10.63 7.20
C ASN A 64 16.53 10.02 7.55
N TYR A 65 15.68 9.74 6.57
CA TYR A 65 14.36 9.13 6.77
C TYR A 65 14.27 7.68 6.27
N ASP A 66 15.40 7.05 5.89
CA ASP A 66 15.39 5.71 5.29
C ASP A 66 14.65 4.69 6.19
N LYS A 67 14.97 4.67 7.48
CA LYS A 67 14.40 3.72 8.44
C LYS A 67 12.89 3.91 8.61
N GLU A 68 12.44 5.15 8.75
CA GLU A 68 11.02 5.46 8.91
C GLU A 68 10.25 5.19 7.62
N TYR A 69 10.86 5.46 6.47
CA TYR A 69 10.22 5.21 5.17
C TYR A 69 10.16 3.72 4.83
N GLU A 70 11.20 2.95 5.14
CA GLU A 70 11.19 1.49 5.00
C GLU A 70 10.03 0.88 5.79
N ARG A 71 9.91 1.23 7.07
CA ARG A 71 8.80 0.77 7.91
C ARG A 71 7.44 1.14 7.31
N PHE A 72 7.28 2.35 6.81
CA PHE A 72 6.04 2.77 6.16
C PHE A 72 5.70 1.91 4.93
N LEU A 73 6.69 1.59 4.10
CA LEU A 73 6.48 0.73 2.93
C LEU A 73 6.12 -0.71 3.33
N GLU A 74 6.73 -1.24 4.39
CA GLU A 74 6.39 -2.57 4.94
C GLU A 74 4.93 -2.62 5.40
N GLU A 75 4.47 -1.63 6.16
CA GLU A 75 3.07 -1.52 6.60
C GLU A 75 2.09 -1.43 5.43
N ILE A 76 2.46 -0.66 4.40
CA ILE A 76 1.70 -0.60 3.15
C ILE A 76 1.58 -1.99 2.49
N LEU A 77 2.67 -2.76 2.46
CA LEU A 77 2.66 -4.10 1.87
C LEU A 77 1.81 -5.08 2.67
N ILE A 78 1.86 -5.01 4.01
CA ILE A 78 1.01 -5.80 4.91
C ILE A 78 -0.46 -5.50 4.62
N SER A 79 -0.87 -4.23 4.69
CA SER A 79 -2.24 -3.80 4.41
C SER A 79 -2.72 -4.26 3.02
N SER A 80 -1.84 -4.23 2.01
CA SER A 80 -2.16 -4.70 0.66
C SER A 80 -2.46 -6.20 0.59
N LYS A 81 -1.69 -7.02 1.33
CA LYS A 81 -1.86 -8.47 1.38
C LYS A 81 -3.14 -8.84 2.10
N ASP A 82 -3.43 -8.18 3.21
CA ASP A 82 -4.65 -8.39 3.99
C ASP A 82 -5.88 -8.05 3.15
N TYR A 83 -5.88 -6.92 2.45
CA TYR A 83 -6.98 -6.56 1.54
C TYR A 83 -7.18 -7.58 0.41
N GLN A 84 -6.09 -8.04 -0.24
CA GLN A 84 -6.18 -9.07 -1.28
C GLN A 84 -6.80 -10.36 -0.73
N LYS A 85 -6.38 -10.79 0.47
CA LYS A 85 -6.89 -11.99 1.14
C LYS A 85 -8.38 -11.87 1.42
N ASP A 86 -8.81 -10.76 2.02
CA ASP A 86 -10.21 -10.51 2.36
C ASP A 86 -11.09 -10.46 1.09
N TYR A 87 -10.61 -9.80 0.03
CA TYR A 87 -11.32 -9.72 -1.24
C TYR A 87 -11.54 -11.10 -1.87
N ILE A 88 -10.47 -11.92 -1.93
CA ILE A 88 -10.52 -13.27 -2.48
C ILE A 88 -11.46 -14.16 -1.66
N GLN A 89 -11.37 -14.14 -0.34
CA GLN A 89 -12.24 -14.94 0.55
C GLN A 89 -13.72 -14.58 0.40
N LYS A 90 -14.04 -13.27 0.29
CA LYS A 90 -15.42 -12.82 0.03
C LYS A 90 -15.92 -13.37 -1.30
N LYS A 91 -15.10 -13.31 -2.35
CA LYS A 91 -15.47 -13.80 -3.69
C LYS A 91 -15.69 -15.31 -3.74
N GLU A 92 -14.84 -16.08 -3.06
CA GLU A 92 -15.03 -17.53 -2.90
C GLU A 92 -16.32 -17.88 -2.15
N THR A 93 -16.64 -17.11 -1.10
CA THR A 93 -17.87 -17.31 -0.31
C THR A 93 -19.11 -17.05 -1.16
N LEU A 94 -19.11 -15.98 -1.97
CA LEU A 94 -20.22 -15.65 -2.87
C LEU A 94 -20.47 -16.75 -3.91
N LYS A 95 -19.41 -17.27 -4.55
CA LYS A 95 -19.53 -18.37 -5.53
C LYS A 95 -20.07 -19.68 -4.95
N ARG A 96 -19.93 -19.93 -3.65
CA ARG A 96 -20.40 -21.17 -2.99
C ARG A 96 -21.86 -21.08 -2.54
N GLY A 97 -22.41 -19.87 -2.47
CA GLY A 97 -23.82 -19.63 -2.13
C GLY A 97 -24.74 -19.54 -3.34
N GLU A 98 -24.18 -19.55 -4.55
CA GLU A 98 -24.86 -19.66 -5.86
C GLU A 98 -24.93 -21.13 -6.31
#